data_AF-A0A368K582-F1
#
_entry.id   AF-A0A368K582-F1
#
_cell.length_a   1.000
_cell.length_b   1.000
_cell.length_c   1.000
_cell.angle_alpha   90.00
_cell.angle_beta   90.00
_cell.angle_gamma   90.00
#
_symmetry.space_group_name_H-M   'P 1'
#
loop_
_entity.id
_entity.type
_entity.pdbx_description
1 polymer ?
#
loop_
_entity_poly.entity_id
_entity_poly.type
_entity_poly.pdbx_seq_one_letter_code
_entity_poly.pdbx_strand_id
1 'polypeptide(L)'
;MEFWLIAVLLTFAATLAVLLPLTRRKTADAADGQYDLEVYRDQMREVDADAARGLIDPQSAEQARAEIGRRMLKAEHEAKQQDNTKIPGMQGARWVVLSAVLSVPLISWSLYALTGSPDVPAQPLAERMAKNPADGSVNELIARAEAHLAQNPDDGQGWDVLAPVYLRLQRPQDAVNAYRNAIRLQGESAERTLGLGEALALVAGGTITGDAQAMFERAAALDPNDIRPRFMIARGLMQEGRNGDAADLLQNFLDKAPADAPWRDQLKTAIERIRNPAVAAANGPDQEDVEAAANMNPEDRNAMINSMVATLDERLKQNPDDVEGWKRLVRSYLILNRRDDALAALKRGNDALAGEKRNDLVAFAKGLGLELAEVKP
;
A
#
# COMPACT_ATOMS: atom_id res chain seq x y z
N MET A 1 -33.18 15.89 6.33
CA MET A 1 -33.56 16.88 5.30
C MET A 1 -32.44 17.88 5.03
N GLU A 2 -31.78 18.44 6.05
CA GLU A 2 -30.70 19.43 5.86
C GLU A 2 -29.51 18.93 5.03
N PHE A 3 -29.06 17.69 5.25
CA PHE A 3 -27.97 17.07 4.46
C PHE A 3 -28.25 17.08 2.95
N TRP A 4 -29.46 16.67 2.54
CA TRP A 4 -29.86 16.63 1.13
C TRP A 4 -29.89 18.02 0.49
N LEU A 5 -30.34 19.04 1.24
CA LEU A 5 -30.34 20.43 0.76
C LEU A 5 -28.91 20.94 0.53
N ILE A 6 -27.98 20.65 1.45
CA ILE A 6 -26.57 21.03 1.32
C ILE A 6 -25.92 20.30 0.15
N ALA A 7 -26.16 18.99 0.00
CA ALA A 7 -25.60 18.20 -1.09
C ALA A 7 -26.06 18.71 -2.48
N VAL A 8 -27.36 19.01 -2.64
CA VAL A 8 -27.90 19.58 -3.88
C VAL A 8 -27.29 20.96 -4.17
N LEU A 9 -27.17 21.81 -3.15
CA LEU A 9 -26.61 23.16 -3.30
C LEU A 9 -25.12 23.13 -3.69
N LEU A 10 -24.33 22.27 -3.05
CA LEU A 10 -22.91 22.09 -3.38
C LEU A 10 -22.72 21.53 -4.79
N THR A 11 -23.53 20.56 -5.19
CA THR A 11 -23.50 19.98 -6.54
C THR A 11 -23.84 21.04 -7.59
N PHE A 12 -24.88 21.85 -7.34
CA PHE A 12 -25.25 22.94 -8.24
C PHE A 12 -24.14 24.00 -8.36
N ALA A 13 -23.55 24.41 -7.23
CA ALA A 13 -22.46 25.38 -7.22
C ALA A 13 -21.22 24.88 -7.99
N ALA A 14 -20.84 23.61 -7.81
CA ALA A 14 -19.72 23.00 -8.52
C ALA A 14 -19.97 22.94 -10.04
N THR A 15 -21.18 22.52 -10.44
CA THR A 15 -21.61 22.48 -11.85
C THR A 15 -21.54 23.87 -12.49
N LEU A 16 -22.01 24.90 -11.79
CA LEU A 16 -22.01 26.29 -12.27
C LEU A 16 -20.58 26.85 -12.41
N ALA A 17 -19.69 26.56 -11.45
CA ALA A 17 -18.30 27.00 -11.47
C ALA A 17 -17.54 26.47 -12.70
N VAL A 18 -17.86 25.26 -13.16
CA VAL A 18 -17.27 24.67 -14.38
C VAL A 18 -17.87 25.26 -15.65
N LEU A 19 -19.18 25.56 -15.67
CA LEU A 19 -19.87 26.06 -16.87
C LEU A 19 -19.63 27.55 -17.15
N LEU A 20 -19.44 28.38 -16.12
CA LEU A 20 -19.23 29.83 -16.26
C LEU A 20 -18.03 30.23 -17.13
N PRO A 21 -16.81 29.65 -16.97
CA PRO A 21 -15.67 29.99 -17.81
C PRO A 21 -15.86 29.58 -19.28
N LEU A 22 -16.63 28.52 -19.56
CA LEU A 22 -16.84 27.98 -20.91
C LEU A 22 -17.86 28.79 -21.75
N THR A 23 -18.71 29.56 -21.08
CA THR A 23 -19.71 30.43 -21.73
C THR A 23 -19.15 31.81 -22.09
N ARG A 24 -18.07 32.27 -21.43
CA ARG A 24 -17.40 33.53 -21.76
C ARG A 24 -16.72 33.46 -23.13
N ARG A 25 -17.23 34.25 -24.09
CA ARG A 25 -16.59 34.47 -25.39
C ARG A 25 -15.34 35.33 -25.18
N LYS A 26 -14.17 34.90 -25.65
CA LYS A 26 -13.03 35.82 -25.84
C LYS A 26 -13.45 36.83 -26.91
N THR A 27 -13.82 38.03 -26.48
CA THR A 27 -14.13 39.18 -27.34
C THR A 27 -12.89 39.99 -27.75
N ALA A 28 -11.68 39.53 -27.36
CA ALA A 28 -10.45 40.31 -27.51
C ALA A 28 -9.93 40.38 -28.95
N ASP A 29 -10.04 39.32 -29.76
CA ASP A 29 -9.35 39.26 -31.06
C ASP A 29 -10.04 40.05 -32.20
N ALA A 30 -11.34 40.39 -32.07
CA ALA A 30 -12.08 41.10 -33.12
C ALA A 30 -11.94 42.63 -33.06
N ALA A 31 -11.48 43.18 -31.93
CA ALA A 31 -11.38 44.62 -31.72
C ALA A 31 -10.09 45.22 -32.29
N ASP A 32 -8.98 44.46 -32.33
CA ASP A 32 -7.66 44.95 -32.75
C ASP A 32 -7.60 45.31 -34.24
N GLY A 33 -8.12 44.45 -35.13
CA GLY A 33 -8.03 44.69 -36.58
C GLY A 33 -8.89 45.86 -37.10
N GLN A 34 -9.91 46.26 -36.35
CA GLN A 34 -10.81 47.37 -36.72
C GLN A 34 -10.23 48.72 -36.29
N TYR A 35 -9.49 48.77 -35.18
CA TYR A 35 -8.77 49.96 -34.70
C TYR A 35 -7.60 50.34 -35.62
N ASP A 36 -6.84 49.36 -36.12
CA ASP A 36 -5.67 49.60 -36.98
C ASP A 36 -6.03 50.33 -38.29
N LEU A 37 -7.19 50.01 -38.88
CA LEU A 37 -7.63 50.63 -40.14
C LEU A 37 -8.01 52.11 -39.95
N GLU A 38 -8.59 52.48 -38.81
CA GLU A 38 -8.93 53.87 -38.50
C GLU A 38 -7.67 54.72 -38.30
N VAL A 39 -6.65 54.15 -37.64
CA VAL A 39 -5.35 54.80 -37.44
C VAL A 39 -4.65 55.07 -38.78
N TYR A 40 -4.61 54.10 -39.69
CA TYR A 40 -3.98 54.29 -41.01
C TYR A 40 -4.71 55.34 -41.87
N ARG A 41 -6.04 55.46 -41.74
CA ARG A 41 -6.82 56.51 -42.42
C ARG A 41 -6.54 57.90 -41.87
N ASP A 42 -6.24 58.01 -40.59
CA ASP A 42 -5.86 59.28 -39.96
C ASP A 42 -4.46 59.72 -40.40
N GLN A 43 -3.50 58.79 -40.42
CA GLN A 43 -2.14 59.02 -40.93
C GLN A 43 -2.12 59.49 -42.39
N MET A 44 -2.99 58.93 -43.24
CA MET A 44 -3.12 59.40 -44.63
C MET A 44 -3.58 60.86 -44.72
N ARG A 45 -4.56 61.24 -43.89
CA ARG A 45 -5.08 62.62 -43.84
C ARG A 45 -4.05 63.61 -43.31
N GLU A 46 -3.21 63.19 -42.37
CA GLU A 46 -2.12 64.02 -41.83
C GLU A 46 -1.05 64.29 -42.89
N VAL A 47 -0.61 63.26 -43.62
CA VAL A 47 0.34 63.39 -44.74
C VAL A 47 -0.21 64.30 -45.84
N ASP A 48 -1.50 64.18 -46.16
CA ASP A 48 -2.15 65.06 -47.14
C ASP A 48 -2.17 66.53 -46.68
N ALA A 49 -2.43 66.77 -45.40
CA ALA A 49 -2.44 68.10 -44.83
C ALA A 49 -1.04 68.73 -44.77
N ASP A 50 -0.01 67.95 -44.44
CA ASP A 50 1.39 68.41 -44.43
C ASP A 50 1.92 68.71 -45.84
N ALA A 51 1.55 67.89 -46.82
CA ALA A 51 1.87 68.16 -48.22
C ALA A 51 1.18 69.45 -48.71
N ALA A 52 -0.09 69.66 -48.35
CA ALA A 52 -0.83 70.87 -48.71
C ALA A 52 -0.26 72.14 -48.03
N ARG A 53 0.33 72.01 -46.84
CA ARG A 53 1.02 73.08 -46.12
C ARG A 53 2.46 73.32 -46.62
N GLY A 54 2.97 72.49 -47.53
CA GLY A 54 4.34 72.56 -48.03
C GLY A 54 5.41 72.17 -47.00
N LEU A 55 5.04 71.46 -45.94
CA LEU A 55 5.96 71.00 -44.88
C LEU A 55 6.80 69.79 -45.30
N ILE A 56 6.31 69.03 -46.28
CA ILE A 56 6.98 67.88 -46.89
C ILE A 56 7.05 68.08 -48.40
N ASP A 57 8.14 67.62 -49.01
CA ASP A 57 8.28 67.71 -50.45
C ASP A 57 7.34 66.69 -51.16
N PRO A 58 6.93 66.98 -52.41
CA PRO A 58 5.96 66.14 -53.13
C PRO A 58 6.40 64.69 -53.32
N GLN A 59 7.69 64.42 -53.48
CA GLN A 59 8.19 63.05 -53.68
C GLN A 59 8.13 62.24 -52.38
N SER A 60 8.51 62.83 -51.24
CA SER A 60 8.38 62.19 -49.93
C SER A 60 6.92 61.94 -49.56
N ALA A 61 6.02 62.87 -49.87
CA ALA A 61 4.58 62.71 -49.63
C ALA A 61 4.00 61.53 -50.43
N GLU A 62 4.41 61.38 -51.69
CA GLU A 62 3.97 60.28 -52.55
C GLU A 62 4.49 58.91 -52.06
N GLN A 63 5.74 58.85 -51.57
CA GLN A 63 6.30 57.65 -50.94
C GLN A 63 5.56 57.26 -49.66
N ALA A 64 5.28 58.23 -48.78
CA ALA A 64 4.54 58.00 -47.54
C ALA A 64 3.11 57.48 -47.81
N ARG A 65 2.42 58.05 -48.80
CA ARG A 65 1.09 57.57 -49.23
C ARG A 65 1.14 56.14 -49.74
N ALA A 66 2.14 55.78 -50.54
CA ALA A 66 2.29 54.44 -51.08
C ALA A 66 2.53 53.40 -49.98
N GLU A 67 3.34 53.74 -48.96
CA GLU A 67 3.61 52.84 -47.84
C GLU A 67 2.41 52.68 -46.91
N ILE A 68 1.73 53.76 -46.53
CA ILE A 68 0.51 53.72 -45.71
C ILE A 68 -0.60 52.95 -46.44
N GLY A 69 -0.78 53.20 -47.75
CA GLY A 69 -1.74 52.47 -48.58
C GLY A 69 -1.48 50.97 -48.63
N ARG A 70 -0.21 50.56 -48.72
CA ARG A 70 0.18 49.13 -48.68
C ARG A 70 -0.12 48.49 -47.32
N ARG A 71 0.14 49.20 -46.22
CA ARG A 71 -0.16 48.71 -44.86
C ARG A 71 -1.66 48.59 -44.61
N MET A 72 -2.44 49.57 -45.07
CA MET A 72 -3.90 49.54 -44.99
C MET A 72 -4.51 48.37 -45.76
N LEU A 73 -4.03 48.10 -46.99
CA LEU A 73 -4.49 46.95 -47.78
C LEU A 73 -4.15 45.61 -47.13
N LYS A 74 -2.97 45.51 -46.50
CA LYS A 74 -2.56 44.30 -45.76
C LYS A 74 -3.46 44.08 -44.54
N ALA A 75 -3.72 45.12 -43.75
CA ALA A 75 -4.63 45.06 -42.60
C ALA A 75 -6.07 44.70 -43.01
N GLU A 76 -6.57 45.24 -44.14
CA GLU A 76 -7.89 44.88 -44.67
C GLU A 76 -7.96 43.41 -45.12
N HIS A 77 -6.87 42.88 -45.70
CA HIS A 77 -6.79 41.48 -46.10
C HIS A 77 -6.74 40.53 -44.89
N GLU A 78 -5.98 40.90 -43.86
CA GLU A 78 -5.89 40.14 -42.60
C GLU A 78 -7.23 40.14 -41.86
N ALA A 79 -7.94 41.29 -41.81
CA ALA A 79 -9.28 41.39 -41.24
C ALA A 79 -10.31 40.54 -42.01
N LYS A 80 -10.28 40.56 -43.35
CA LYS A 80 -11.16 39.71 -44.19
C LYS A 80 -10.83 38.22 -44.08
N GLN A 81 -9.56 37.85 -43.91
CA GLN A 81 -9.14 36.45 -43.72
C GLN A 81 -9.56 35.91 -42.35
N GLN A 82 -9.54 36.74 -41.30
CA GLN A 82 -10.08 36.39 -39.98
C GLN A 82 -11.60 36.19 -40.01
N ASP A 83 -12.34 37.00 -40.78
CA ASP A 83 -13.80 36.87 -40.90
C ASP A 83 -14.22 35.64 -41.75
N ASN A 84 -13.35 35.22 -42.68
CA ASN A 84 -13.57 34.05 -43.53
C ASN A 84 -13.07 32.73 -42.92
N THR A 85 -12.31 32.76 -41.83
CA THR A 85 -11.99 31.58 -41.01
C THR A 85 -13.08 31.33 -39.98
N LYS A 86 -14.32 31.15 -40.45
CA LYS A 86 -15.38 30.53 -39.63
C LYS A 86 -15.04 29.06 -39.41
N ILE A 87 -14.29 28.78 -38.35
CA ILE A 87 -14.13 27.42 -37.82
C ILE A 87 -15.54 26.83 -37.63
N PRO A 88 -15.85 25.63 -38.16
CA PRO A 88 -17.17 25.02 -37.98
C PRO A 88 -17.51 24.89 -36.49
N GLY A 89 -18.53 25.64 -36.09
CA GLY A 89 -19.38 25.43 -34.91
C GLY A 89 -18.75 24.87 -33.64
N MET A 90 -18.05 25.72 -32.88
CA MET A 90 -17.78 25.52 -31.44
C MET A 90 -19.05 25.36 -30.57
N GLN A 91 -20.25 25.39 -31.18
CA GLN A 91 -21.54 25.09 -30.55
C GLN A 91 -21.69 23.60 -30.21
N GLY A 92 -21.17 22.68 -31.04
CA GLY A 92 -21.25 21.24 -30.77
C GLY A 92 -20.43 20.83 -29.54
N ALA A 93 -19.22 21.38 -29.41
CA ALA A 93 -18.35 21.15 -28.26
C ALA A 93 -18.97 21.64 -26.93
N ARG A 94 -19.73 22.76 -26.96
CA ARG A 94 -20.44 23.27 -25.79
C ARG A 94 -21.54 22.33 -25.31
N TRP A 95 -22.32 21.75 -26.23
CA TRP A 95 -23.35 20.76 -25.88
C TRP A 95 -22.76 19.44 -25.38
N VAL A 96 -21.59 19.03 -25.88
CA VAL A 96 -20.86 17.86 -25.38
C VAL A 96 -20.38 18.08 -23.95
N VAL A 97 -19.77 19.23 -23.65
CA VAL A 97 -19.29 19.53 -22.29
C VAL A 97 -20.46 19.72 -21.31
N LEU A 98 -21.54 20.39 -21.73
CA LEU A 98 -22.75 20.53 -20.92
C LEU A 98 -23.37 19.16 -20.60
N SER A 99 -23.48 18.29 -21.59
CA SER A 99 -23.99 16.93 -21.41
C SER A 99 -23.09 16.10 -20.49
N ALA A 100 -21.76 16.19 -20.64
CA ALA A 100 -20.80 15.49 -19.79
C ALA A 100 -20.85 15.95 -18.33
N VAL A 101 -21.00 17.26 -18.09
CA VAL A 101 -21.07 17.82 -16.74
C VAL A 101 -22.39 17.49 -16.03
N LEU A 102 -23.52 17.48 -16.75
CA LEU A 102 -24.83 17.13 -16.19
C LEU A 102 -25.05 15.63 -15.99
N SER A 103 -24.39 14.79 -16.79
CA SER A 103 -24.56 13.34 -16.67
C SER A 103 -23.98 12.79 -15.37
N VAL A 104 -22.89 13.37 -14.84
CA VAL A 104 -22.29 12.93 -13.56
C VAL A 104 -23.27 12.96 -12.38
N PRO A 105 -23.92 14.09 -12.03
CA PRO A 105 -24.87 14.12 -10.91
C PRO A 105 -26.13 13.29 -11.18
N LEU A 106 -26.61 13.23 -12.43
CA LEU A 106 -27.77 12.40 -12.79
C LEU A 106 -27.49 10.92 -12.61
N ILE A 107 -26.36 10.43 -13.13
CA ILE A 107 -25.93 9.03 -12.98
C ILE A 107 -25.67 8.72 -11.51
N SER A 108 -25.02 9.62 -10.77
CA SER A 108 -24.73 9.44 -9.36
C SER A 108 -26.01 9.34 -8.52
N TRP A 109 -27.01 10.20 -8.78
CA TRP A 109 -28.32 10.11 -8.14
C TRP A 109 -29.03 8.80 -8.52
N SER A 110 -29.11 8.47 -9.82
CA SER A 110 -29.76 7.23 -10.27
C SER A 110 -29.13 5.98 -9.63
N LEU A 111 -27.80 5.92 -9.54
CA LEU A 111 -27.11 4.82 -8.86
C LEU A 111 -27.46 4.80 -7.37
N TYR A 112 -27.42 5.94 -6.68
CA TYR A 112 -27.76 6.02 -5.26
C TYR A 112 -29.23 5.64 -4.98
N ALA A 113 -30.15 5.99 -5.88
CA ALA A 113 -31.55 5.60 -5.75
C ALA A 113 -31.76 4.09 -5.93
N LEU A 114 -30.92 3.43 -6.73
CA LEU A 114 -30.99 1.98 -6.98
C LEU A 114 -30.28 1.14 -5.90
N THR A 115 -29.15 1.62 -5.38
CA THR A 115 -28.29 0.83 -4.46
C THR A 115 -28.23 1.37 -3.04
N GLY A 116 -28.60 2.65 -2.85
CA GLY A 116 -28.55 3.31 -1.56
C GLY A 116 -29.79 3.04 -0.72
N SER A 117 -29.76 3.54 0.51
CA SER A 117 -30.86 3.42 1.46
C SER A 117 -31.25 4.83 1.95
N PRO A 118 -31.97 5.62 1.12
CA PRO A 118 -32.27 7.02 1.41
C PRO A 118 -33.12 7.21 2.67
N ASP A 119 -33.88 6.19 3.05
CA ASP A 119 -34.77 6.19 4.21
C ASP A 119 -34.06 5.84 5.52
N VAL A 120 -32.77 5.50 5.49
CA VAL A 120 -32.00 5.22 6.70
C VAL A 120 -31.62 6.54 7.38
N PRO A 121 -32.07 6.81 8.61
CA PRO A 121 -31.70 8.02 9.33
C PRO A 121 -30.20 8.02 9.66
N ALA A 122 -29.63 9.21 9.77
CA ALA A 122 -28.24 9.36 10.21
C ALA A 122 -28.08 8.74 11.62
N GLN A 123 -27.06 7.88 11.80
CA GLN A 123 -26.76 7.24 13.08
C GLN A 123 -25.43 7.74 13.68
N PRO A 124 -25.44 8.89 14.38
CA PRO A 124 -24.25 9.41 15.06
C PRO A 124 -23.72 8.42 16.10
N LEU A 125 -22.41 8.44 16.34
CA LEU A 125 -21.73 7.48 17.22
C LEU A 125 -22.34 7.47 18.64
N ALA A 126 -22.70 8.64 19.17
CA ALA A 126 -23.31 8.78 20.49
C ALA A 126 -24.62 7.99 20.65
N GLU A 127 -25.49 7.98 19.64
CA GLU A 127 -26.76 7.24 19.68
C GLU A 127 -26.55 5.73 19.54
N ARG A 128 -25.53 5.30 18.79
CA ARG A 128 -25.11 3.89 18.74
C ARG A 128 -24.54 3.43 20.08
N MET A 129 -23.81 4.31 20.76
CA MET A 129 -23.28 4.05 22.10
C MET A 129 -24.38 3.96 23.19
N ALA A 130 -25.61 4.42 22.94
CA ALA A 130 -26.73 4.33 23.87
C ALA A 130 -27.55 3.02 23.78
N LYS A 131 -27.33 2.18 22.76
CA LYS A 131 -27.97 0.85 22.65
C LYS A 131 -27.38 -0.15 23.67
N ASN A 132 -28.14 -1.21 23.99
CA ASN A 132 -27.70 -2.25 24.93
C ASN A 132 -26.31 -2.83 24.54
N PRO A 133 -25.36 -2.96 25.48
CA PRO A 133 -24.03 -3.56 25.22
C PRO A 133 -24.07 -4.97 24.66
N ALA A 134 -25.11 -5.73 24.96
CA ALA A 134 -25.28 -7.09 24.44
C ALA A 134 -25.47 -7.15 22.91
N ASP A 135 -25.95 -6.07 22.29
CA ASP A 135 -26.25 -6.02 20.86
C ASP A 135 -25.19 -5.24 20.07
N GLY A 136 -24.15 -4.75 20.74
CA GLY A 136 -23.08 -3.95 20.14
C GLY A 136 -22.04 -4.81 19.44
N SER A 137 -21.52 -4.33 18.31
CA SER A 137 -20.37 -4.97 17.67
C SER A 137 -19.14 -4.90 18.59
N VAL A 138 -18.16 -5.81 18.39
CA VAL A 138 -16.90 -5.82 19.16
C VAL A 138 -16.21 -4.44 19.16
N ASN A 139 -16.20 -3.75 18.02
CA ASN A 139 -15.64 -2.41 17.88
C ASN A 139 -16.39 -1.35 18.71
N GLU A 140 -17.73 -1.45 18.80
CA GLU A 140 -18.53 -0.55 19.64
C GLU A 140 -18.28 -0.79 21.13
N LEU A 141 -18.07 -2.04 21.55
CA LEU A 141 -17.73 -2.36 22.94
C LEU A 141 -16.36 -1.82 23.32
N ILE A 142 -15.36 -1.92 22.43
CA ILE A 142 -14.04 -1.33 22.63
C ILE A 142 -14.15 0.19 22.75
N ALA A 143 -14.86 0.85 21.84
CA ALA A 143 -15.03 2.30 21.87
C ALA A 143 -15.71 2.78 23.17
N ARG A 144 -16.67 2.00 23.70
CA ARG A 144 -17.27 2.29 25.01
C ARG A 144 -16.29 2.11 26.16
N ALA A 145 -15.51 1.03 26.17
CA ALA A 145 -14.49 0.80 27.17
C ALA A 145 -13.41 1.90 27.15
N GLU A 146 -13.00 2.34 25.96
CA GLU A 146 -12.09 3.47 25.77
C GLU A 146 -12.67 4.78 26.31
N ALA A 147 -13.92 5.09 25.98
CA ALA A 147 -14.59 6.29 26.49
C ALA A 147 -14.73 6.26 28.02
N HIS A 148 -14.99 5.09 28.60
CA HIS A 148 -15.03 4.89 30.05
C HIS A 148 -13.67 5.15 30.69
N LEU A 149 -12.58 4.58 30.14
CA LEU A 149 -11.22 4.79 30.65
C LEU A 149 -10.71 6.22 30.45
N ALA A 150 -11.16 6.90 29.41
CA ALA A 150 -10.86 8.32 29.22
C ALA A 150 -11.46 9.19 30.34
N GLN A 151 -12.63 8.80 30.88
CA GLN A 151 -13.27 9.47 32.00
C GLN A 151 -12.77 8.96 33.36
N ASN A 152 -12.31 7.70 33.41
CA ASN A 152 -11.87 7.01 34.62
C ASN A 152 -10.44 6.44 34.42
N PRO A 153 -9.41 7.30 34.33
CA PRO A 153 -8.05 6.86 34.00
C PRO A 153 -7.39 5.99 35.08
N ASP A 154 -7.94 5.97 36.30
CA ASP A 154 -7.46 5.15 37.42
C ASP A 154 -8.19 3.79 37.53
N ASP A 155 -9.06 3.45 36.57
CA ASP A 155 -9.65 2.11 36.49
C ASP A 155 -8.64 1.09 35.95
N GLY A 156 -7.83 0.56 36.87
CA GLY A 156 -6.81 -0.43 36.56
C GLY A 156 -7.37 -1.72 35.97
N GLN A 157 -8.61 -2.10 36.33
CA GLN A 157 -9.24 -3.31 35.78
C GLN A 157 -9.65 -3.10 34.32
N GLY A 158 -10.19 -1.93 33.98
CA GLY A 158 -10.50 -1.59 32.60
C GLY A 158 -9.26 -1.57 31.70
N TRP A 159 -8.13 -1.05 32.19
CA TRP A 159 -6.85 -1.13 31.48
C TRP A 159 -6.37 -2.56 31.27
N ASP A 160 -6.52 -3.43 32.29
CA ASP A 160 -6.13 -4.84 32.22
C ASP A 160 -6.93 -5.63 31.17
N VAL A 161 -8.21 -5.28 31.01
CA VAL A 161 -9.09 -5.88 29.99
C VAL A 161 -8.76 -5.41 28.58
N LEU A 162 -8.49 -4.11 28.38
CA LEU A 162 -8.24 -3.57 27.05
C LEU A 162 -6.84 -3.90 26.51
N ALA A 163 -5.84 -4.01 27.37
CA ALA A 163 -4.45 -4.22 26.96
C ALA A 163 -4.25 -5.40 25.97
N PRO A 164 -4.72 -6.64 26.26
CA PRO A 164 -4.61 -7.76 25.32
C PRO A 164 -5.49 -7.60 24.08
N VAL A 165 -6.61 -6.88 24.19
CA VAL A 165 -7.49 -6.58 23.05
C VAL A 165 -6.77 -5.69 22.04
N TYR A 166 -6.02 -4.69 22.51
CA TYR A 166 -5.20 -3.85 21.63
C TYR A 166 -4.14 -4.62 20.85
N LEU A 167 -3.50 -5.62 21.46
CA LEU A 167 -2.57 -6.50 20.75
C LEU A 167 -3.26 -7.27 19.61
N ARG A 168 -4.43 -7.84 19.88
CA ARG A 168 -5.22 -8.58 18.88
C ARG A 168 -5.66 -7.70 17.72
N LEU A 169 -5.93 -6.42 17.98
CA LEU A 169 -6.32 -5.44 16.97
C LEU A 169 -5.13 -4.79 16.25
N GLN A 170 -3.90 -5.28 16.48
CA GLN A 170 -2.68 -4.71 15.90
C GLN A 170 -2.50 -3.22 16.24
N ARG A 171 -2.85 -2.84 17.47
CA ARG A 171 -2.66 -1.51 18.05
C ARG A 171 -1.59 -1.56 19.17
N PRO A 172 -0.33 -1.88 18.86
CA PRO A 172 0.67 -2.19 19.88
C PRO A 172 1.06 -0.99 20.74
N GLN A 173 1.00 0.24 20.23
CA GLN A 173 1.25 1.44 21.05
C GLN A 173 0.18 1.65 22.14
N ASP A 174 -1.09 1.41 21.81
CA ASP A 174 -2.19 1.50 22.78
C ASP A 174 -2.07 0.38 23.83
N ALA A 175 -1.67 -0.83 23.41
CA ALA A 175 -1.39 -1.93 24.31
C ALA A 175 -0.27 -1.60 25.32
N VAL A 176 0.84 -0.99 24.87
CA VAL A 176 1.93 -0.55 25.76
C VAL A 176 1.40 0.40 26.84
N ASN A 177 0.59 1.39 26.45
CA ASN A 177 0.01 2.35 27.40
C ASN A 177 -0.96 1.68 28.37
N ALA A 178 -1.81 0.77 27.88
CA ALA A 178 -2.76 0.04 28.70
C ALA A 178 -2.07 -0.89 29.71
N TYR A 179 -1.09 -1.70 29.29
CA TYR A 179 -0.33 -2.56 30.21
C TYR A 179 0.44 -1.76 31.25
N ARG A 180 1.06 -0.63 30.87
CA ARG A 180 1.74 0.25 31.84
C ARG A 180 0.78 0.80 32.89
N ASN A 181 -0.41 1.23 32.50
CA ASN A 181 -1.42 1.68 33.46
C ASN A 181 -1.95 0.54 34.34
N ALA A 182 -2.22 -0.63 33.75
CA ALA A 182 -2.62 -1.81 34.51
C ALA A 182 -1.56 -2.20 35.55
N ILE A 183 -0.27 -2.23 35.18
CA ILE A 183 0.83 -2.50 36.10
C ILE A 183 0.94 -1.42 37.18
N ARG A 184 0.82 -0.15 36.83
CA ARG A 184 0.87 0.97 37.79
C ARG A 184 -0.25 0.89 38.84
N LEU A 185 -1.46 0.51 38.42
CA LEU A 185 -2.67 0.56 39.26
C LEU A 185 -2.94 -0.76 39.99
N GLN A 186 -2.63 -1.90 39.37
CA GLN A 186 -2.95 -3.25 39.86
C GLN A 186 -1.70 -4.07 40.22
N GLY A 187 -0.50 -3.52 40.02
CA GLY A 187 0.77 -4.20 40.25
C GLY A 187 1.22 -5.09 39.11
N GLU A 188 2.49 -5.53 39.20
CA GLU A 188 3.09 -6.48 38.27
C GLU A 188 2.46 -7.88 38.44
N SER A 189 2.21 -8.54 37.31
CA SER A 189 1.85 -9.95 37.25
C SER A 189 2.55 -10.57 36.03
N ALA A 190 2.77 -11.88 36.03
CA ALA A 190 3.44 -12.55 34.91
C ALA A 190 2.77 -12.23 33.56
N GLU A 191 1.43 -12.27 33.50
CA GLU A 191 0.65 -11.95 32.30
C GLU A 191 0.80 -10.49 31.85
N ARG A 192 0.71 -9.51 32.77
CA ARG A 192 0.82 -8.09 32.41
C ARG A 192 2.22 -7.76 31.92
N THR A 193 3.23 -8.28 32.60
CA THR A 193 4.62 -8.04 32.27
C THR A 193 4.99 -8.72 30.95
N LEU A 194 4.52 -9.95 30.72
CA LEU A 194 4.65 -10.63 29.43
C LEU A 194 3.99 -9.83 28.29
N GLY A 195 2.73 -9.45 28.47
CA GLY A 195 1.97 -8.67 27.49
C GLY A 195 2.59 -7.31 27.19
N LEU A 196 3.18 -6.63 28.18
CA LEU A 196 3.95 -5.40 27.95
C LEU A 196 5.19 -5.66 27.09
N GLY A 197 5.93 -6.75 27.35
CA GLY A 197 7.07 -7.16 26.53
C GLY A 197 6.66 -7.45 25.08
N GLU A 198 5.57 -8.18 24.87
CA GLU A 198 5.02 -8.47 23.55
C GLU A 198 4.60 -7.18 22.81
N ALA A 199 3.93 -6.26 23.51
CA ALA A 199 3.53 -4.98 22.97
C ALA A 199 4.75 -4.15 22.51
N LEU A 200 5.80 -4.10 23.34
CA LEU A 200 7.05 -3.40 23.02
C LEU A 200 7.76 -4.02 21.81
N ALA A 201 7.83 -5.35 21.74
CA ALA A 201 8.40 -6.06 20.60
C ALA A 201 7.63 -5.76 19.31
N LEU A 202 6.30 -5.73 19.35
CA LEU A 202 5.46 -5.38 18.20
C LEU A 202 5.61 -3.92 17.77
N VAL A 203 5.72 -2.97 18.72
CA VAL A 203 6.06 -1.57 18.40
C VAL A 203 7.41 -1.49 17.67
N ALA A 204 8.37 -2.35 18.02
CA ALA A 204 9.68 -2.46 17.39
C ALA A 204 9.69 -3.36 16.13
N GLY A 205 8.54 -3.62 15.51
CA GLY A 205 8.45 -4.42 14.28
C GLY A 205 8.81 -5.89 14.46
N GLY A 206 8.64 -6.43 15.67
CA GLY A 206 9.01 -7.81 16.02
C GLY A 206 10.46 -7.99 16.48
N THR A 207 11.21 -6.91 16.63
CA THR A 207 12.56 -6.95 17.22
C THR A 207 12.45 -6.97 18.74
N ILE A 208 13.18 -7.88 19.39
CA ILE A 208 13.26 -7.96 20.85
C ILE A 208 14.30 -6.92 21.30
N THR A 209 13.82 -5.72 21.63
CA THR A 209 14.67 -4.64 22.16
C THR A 209 15.03 -4.90 23.62
N GLY A 210 16.00 -4.15 24.16
CA GLY A 210 16.39 -4.26 25.57
C GLY A 210 15.22 -4.06 26.55
N ASP A 211 14.30 -3.13 26.24
CA ASP A 211 13.11 -2.90 27.07
C ASP A 211 12.15 -4.10 27.03
N ALA A 212 11.91 -4.68 25.86
CA ALA A 212 11.06 -5.88 25.72
C ALA A 212 11.70 -7.08 26.43
N GLN A 213 13.01 -7.28 26.23
CA GLN A 213 13.80 -8.32 26.88
C GLN A 213 13.69 -8.24 28.41
N ALA A 214 13.85 -7.05 29.00
CA ALA A 214 13.73 -6.86 30.44
C ALA A 214 12.33 -7.24 30.97
N MET A 215 11.28 -7.00 30.20
CA MET A 215 9.92 -7.42 30.56
C MET A 215 9.78 -8.95 30.48
N PHE A 216 10.30 -9.60 29.44
CA PHE A 216 10.26 -11.06 29.36
C PHE A 216 11.04 -11.74 30.49
N GLU A 217 12.22 -11.23 30.84
CA GLU A 217 13.01 -11.75 31.97
C GLU A 217 12.25 -11.61 33.29
N ARG A 218 11.60 -10.46 33.50
CA ARG A 218 10.78 -10.21 34.68
C ARG A 218 9.53 -11.09 34.73
N ALA A 219 8.87 -11.30 33.59
CA ALA A 219 7.74 -12.23 33.48
C ALA A 219 8.16 -13.68 33.76
N ALA A 220 9.31 -14.12 33.25
CA ALA A 220 9.86 -15.46 33.51
C ALA A 220 10.26 -15.69 34.97
N ALA A 221 10.60 -14.61 35.71
CA ALA A 221 10.84 -14.65 37.14
C ALA A 221 9.55 -14.69 37.96
N LEU A 222 8.48 -14.02 37.51
CA LEU A 222 7.16 -14.04 38.14
C LEU A 222 6.44 -15.38 37.97
N ASP A 223 6.56 -16.01 36.80
CA ASP A 223 6.09 -17.37 36.54
C ASP A 223 7.21 -18.27 35.98
N PRO A 224 7.87 -19.05 36.84
CA PRO A 224 8.93 -19.97 36.42
C PRO A 224 8.46 -21.13 35.54
N ASN A 225 7.16 -21.41 35.46
CA ASN A 225 6.61 -22.53 34.69
C ASN A 225 6.04 -22.10 33.32
N ASP A 226 5.97 -20.80 33.05
CA ASP A 226 5.51 -20.28 31.77
C ASP A 226 6.63 -20.32 30.70
N ILE A 227 6.39 -21.04 29.61
CA ILE A 227 7.32 -21.13 28.49
C ILE A 227 7.36 -19.85 27.65
N ARG A 228 6.26 -19.09 27.57
CA ARG A 228 6.11 -17.94 26.66
C ARG A 228 7.22 -16.90 26.81
N PRO A 229 7.53 -16.36 28.00
CA PRO A 229 8.60 -15.38 28.15
C PRO A 229 9.99 -15.97 27.80
N ARG A 230 10.22 -17.26 28.07
CA ARG A 230 11.50 -17.92 27.74
C ARG A 230 11.71 -18.05 26.25
N PHE A 231 10.64 -18.32 25.50
CA PHE A 231 10.69 -18.35 24.04
C PHE A 231 11.01 -16.97 23.46
N MET A 232 10.42 -15.90 24.03
CA MET A 232 10.72 -14.53 23.60
C MET A 232 12.17 -14.10 23.92
N ILE A 233 12.69 -14.49 25.09
CA ILE A 233 14.11 -14.31 25.45
C ILE A 233 15.02 -15.06 24.48
N ALA A 234 14.70 -16.33 24.17
CA ALA A 234 15.46 -17.13 23.21
C ALA A 234 15.47 -16.48 21.82
N ARG A 235 14.33 -15.92 21.37
CA ARG A 235 14.25 -15.15 20.14
C ARG A 235 15.15 -13.91 20.15
N GLY A 236 15.23 -13.19 21.27
CA GLY A 236 16.17 -12.07 21.43
C GLY A 236 17.63 -12.53 21.30
N LEU A 237 18.01 -13.63 21.96
CA LEU A 237 19.34 -14.23 21.84
C LEU A 237 19.66 -14.64 20.39
N MET A 238 18.69 -15.19 19.65
CA MET A 238 18.85 -15.53 18.24
C MET A 238 19.07 -14.29 17.36
N GLN A 239 18.39 -13.17 17.67
CA GLN A 239 18.60 -11.89 16.97
C GLN A 239 20.03 -11.35 17.17
N GLU A 240 20.65 -11.66 18.30
CA GLU A 240 22.06 -11.35 18.59
C GLU A 240 23.05 -12.37 17.98
N GLY A 241 22.56 -13.39 17.27
CA GLY A 241 23.38 -14.49 16.73
C GLY A 241 23.80 -15.54 17.77
N ARG A 242 23.28 -15.45 18.99
CA ARG A 242 23.60 -16.34 20.12
C ARG A 242 22.66 -17.55 20.17
N ASN A 243 22.61 -18.29 19.06
CA ASN A 243 21.73 -19.45 18.91
C ASN A 243 22.03 -20.57 19.92
N GLY A 244 23.30 -20.75 20.32
CA GLY A 244 23.69 -21.72 21.35
C GLY A 244 23.02 -21.41 22.70
N ASP A 245 23.16 -20.16 23.16
CA ASP A 245 22.57 -19.70 24.42
C ASP A 245 21.04 -19.79 24.39
N ALA A 246 20.42 -19.46 23.25
CA ALA A 246 18.98 -19.59 23.05
C ALA A 246 18.51 -21.04 23.20
N ALA A 247 19.21 -21.98 22.55
CA ALA A 247 18.91 -23.40 22.62
C ALA A 247 19.12 -23.96 24.04
N ASP A 248 20.18 -23.54 24.73
CA ASP A 248 20.49 -23.98 26.09
C ASP A 248 19.47 -23.45 27.10
N LEU A 249 19.00 -22.20 26.95
CA LEU A 249 17.92 -21.64 27.76
C LEU A 249 16.64 -22.49 27.67
N LEU A 250 16.22 -22.81 26.45
CA LEU A 250 15.01 -23.60 26.22
C LEU A 250 15.18 -25.07 26.65
N GLN A 251 16.37 -25.65 26.44
CA GLN A 251 16.69 -27.00 26.91
C GLN A 251 16.61 -27.10 28.43
N ASN A 252 17.20 -26.15 29.15
CA ASN A 252 17.16 -26.10 30.61
C ASN A 252 15.73 -26.02 31.16
N PHE A 253 14.83 -25.36 30.44
CA PHE A 253 13.41 -25.35 30.80
C PHE A 253 12.74 -26.69 30.50
N LEU A 254 12.97 -27.26 29.32
CA LEU A 254 12.44 -28.56 28.91
C LEU A 254 12.84 -29.70 29.87
N ASP A 255 14.07 -29.66 30.39
CA ASP A 255 14.60 -30.67 31.32
C ASP A 255 13.85 -30.68 32.66
N LYS A 256 13.31 -29.54 33.08
CA LYS A 256 12.55 -29.39 34.33
C LYS A 256 11.04 -29.52 34.13
N ALA A 257 10.58 -29.47 32.89
CA ALA A 257 9.17 -29.49 32.57
C ALA A 257 8.53 -30.88 32.79
N PRO A 258 7.22 -30.95 33.09
CA PRO A 258 6.48 -32.21 33.17
C PRO A 258 6.62 -33.01 31.87
N ALA A 259 6.69 -34.33 31.96
CA ALA A 259 6.88 -35.23 30.81
C ALA A 259 5.67 -35.28 29.86
N ASP A 260 4.48 -34.98 30.37
CA ASP A 260 3.18 -34.99 29.71
C ASP A 260 2.76 -33.61 29.17
N ALA A 261 3.60 -32.58 29.30
CA ALA A 261 3.25 -31.24 28.85
C ALA A 261 3.06 -31.23 27.31
N PRO A 262 1.93 -30.73 26.79
CA PRO A 262 1.54 -30.89 25.38
C PRO A 262 2.47 -30.18 24.38
N TRP A 263 3.23 -29.19 24.86
CA TRP A 263 4.18 -28.41 24.07
C TRP A 263 5.61 -28.99 24.05
N ARG A 264 5.91 -30.07 24.81
CA ARG A 264 7.29 -30.59 24.93
C ARG A 264 7.93 -30.93 23.59
N ASP A 265 7.21 -31.66 22.74
CA ASP A 265 7.78 -32.16 21.49
C ASP A 265 8.00 -31.02 20.49
N GLN A 266 7.08 -30.05 20.47
CA GLN A 266 7.27 -28.81 19.70
C GLN A 266 8.51 -28.05 20.18
N LEU A 267 8.72 -27.95 21.50
CA LEU A 267 9.90 -27.29 22.07
C LEU A 267 11.21 -28.02 21.73
N LYS A 268 11.23 -29.36 21.76
CA LYS A 268 12.39 -30.16 21.31
C LYS A 268 12.76 -29.85 19.86
N THR A 269 11.77 -29.88 18.98
CA THR A 269 11.98 -29.57 17.55
C THR A 269 12.47 -28.14 17.36
N ALA A 270 11.91 -27.17 18.10
CA ALA A 270 12.37 -25.79 18.07
C ALA A 270 13.85 -25.68 18.49
N ILE A 271 14.24 -26.32 19.60
CA ILE A 271 15.64 -26.35 20.08
C ILE A 271 16.57 -26.92 19.01
N GLU A 272 16.21 -28.03 18.36
CA GLU A 272 17.02 -28.64 17.30
C GLU A 272 17.21 -27.70 16.11
N ARG A 273 16.17 -26.97 15.70
CA ARG A 273 16.25 -25.98 14.62
C ARG A 273 17.13 -24.81 14.99
N ILE A 274 17.02 -24.32 16.23
CA ILE A 274 17.87 -23.22 16.74
C ILE A 274 19.34 -23.65 16.75
N ARG A 275 19.65 -24.90 17.16
CA ARG A 275 21.02 -25.44 17.12
C ARG A 275 21.52 -25.63 15.69
N ASN A 276 20.64 -26.06 14.78
CA ASN A 276 21.00 -26.44 13.40
C ASN A 276 20.17 -25.66 12.35
N PRO A 277 20.32 -24.33 12.24
CA PRO A 277 19.48 -23.51 11.35
C PRO A 277 19.63 -23.90 9.87
N ALA A 278 20.81 -24.37 9.47
CA ALA A 278 21.08 -24.84 8.10
C ALA A 278 20.29 -26.12 7.73
N VAL A 279 20.03 -27.01 8.71
CA VAL A 279 19.23 -28.23 8.51
C VAL A 279 17.74 -27.90 8.53
N ALA A 280 17.31 -26.94 9.36
CA ALA A 280 15.93 -26.46 9.37
C ALA A 280 15.52 -25.86 8.01
N ALA A 281 16.36 -25.01 7.42
CA ALA A 281 16.14 -24.47 6.07
C ALA A 281 16.12 -25.57 4.99
N ALA A 282 16.84 -26.67 5.19
CA ALA A 282 16.82 -27.84 4.31
C ALA A 282 15.53 -28.67 4.42
N ASN A 283 14.73 -28.53 5.48
CA ASN A 283 13.46 -29.25 5.66
C ASN A 283 12.22 -28.49 5.15
N GLY A 284 12.37 -27.23 4.75
CA GLY A 284 11.30 -26.40 4.21
C GLY A 284 10.59 -25.54 5.29
N PRO A 285 9.72 -24.61 4.87
CA PRO A 285 9.00 -23.71 5.78
C PRO A 285 8.09 -24.51 6.72
N ASP A 286 7.99 -24.07 7.97
CA ASP A 286 7.14 -24.72 8.96
C ASP A 286 5.69 -24.24 8.90
N GLN A 287 4.85 -24.73 9.82
CA GLN A 287 3.43 -24.41 9.81
C GLN A 287 3.17 -22.92 10.08
N GLU A 288 3.99 -22.27 10.92
CA GLU A 288 3.85 -20.86 11.22
C GLU A 288 4.27 -20.01 10.01
N ASP A 289 5.35 -20.40 9.32
CA ASP A 289 5.76 -19.80 8.05
C ASP A 289 4.64 -19.90 6.99
N VAL A 290 3.97 -21.06 6.91
CA VAL A 290 2.87 -21.30 5.96
C VAL A 290 1.63 -20.49 6.32
N GLU A 291 1.28 -20.37 7.60
CA GLU A 291 0.14 -19.57 8.08
C GLU A 291 0.39 -18.06 7.88
N ALA A 292 1.61 -17.59 8.16
CA ALA A 292 2.02 -16.22 7.88
C ALA A 292 1.92 -15.92 6.37
N ALA A 293 2.42 -16.82 5.53
CA ALA A 293 2.31 -16.71 4.06
C ALA A 293 0.84 -16.67 3.59
N ALA A 294 -0.03 -17.46 4.22
CA ALA A 294 -1.45 -17.54 3.89
C ALA A 294 -2.22 -16.25 4.18
N ASN A 295 -1.72 -15.41 5.09
CA ASN A 295 -2.31 -14.11 5.41
C ASN A 295 -1.78 -12.95 4.55
N MET A 296 -0.73 -13.18 3.75
CA MET A 296 -0.20 -12.17 2.82
C MET A 296 -1.09 -12.01 1.58
N ASN A 297 -1.07 -10.83 0.97
CA ASN A 297 -1.69 -10.62 -0.33
C ASN A 297 -1.00 -11.49 -1.41
N PRO A 298 -1.67 -11.78 -2.55
CA PRO A 298 -1.14 -12.70 -3.55
C PRO A 298 0.18 -12.26 -4.19
N GLU A 299 0.42 -10.96 -4.34
CA GLU A 299 1.64 -10.42 -4.96
C GLU A 299 2.85 -10.60 -4.05
N ASP A 300 2.72 -10.21 -2.78
CA ASP A 300 3.76 -10.35 -1.77
C ASP A 300 4.07 -11.84 -1.53
N ARG A 301 3.04 -12.68 -1.50
CA ARG A 301 3.21 -14.14 -1.40
C ARG A 301 4.00 -14.68 -2.59
N ASN A 302 3.68 -14.25 -3.81
CA ASN A 302 4.42 -14.69 -5.01
C ASN A 302 5.87 -14.19 -5.00
N ALA A 303 6.12 -12.94 -4.56
CA ALA A 303 7.47 -12.41 -4.41
C ALA A 303 8.27 -13.23 -3.39
N MET A 304 7.67 -13.53 -2.25
CA MET A 304 8.26 -14.35 -1.19
C MET A 304 8.58 -15.77 -1.67
N ILE A 305 7.64 -16.43 -2.36
CA ILE A 305 7.86 -17.77 -2.91
C ILE A 305 9.02 -17.76 -3.91
N ASN A 306 9.09 -16.75 -4.79
CA ASN A 306 10.19 -16.61 -5.73
C ASN A 306 11.54 -16.39 -5.03
N SER A 307 11.59 -15.59 -3.96
CA SER A 307 12.83 -15.39 -3.19
C SER A 307 13.25 -16.66 -2.43
N MET A 308 12.30 -17.43 -1.90
CA MET A 308 12.59 -18.71 -1.25
C MET A 308 13.17 -19.73 -2.23
N VAL A 309 12.59 -19.84 -3.43
CA VAL A 309 13.11 -20.73 -4.49
C VAL A 309 14.49 -20.29 -4.96
N ALA A 310 14.72 -18.98 -5.12
CA ALA A 310 16.05 -18.45 -5.48
C ALA A 310 17.11 -18.75 -4.41
N THR A 311 16.74 -18.65 -3.13
CA THR A 311 17.64 -18.99 -2.01
C THR A 311 17.98 -20.47 -1.99
N LEU A 312 16.99 -21.34 -2.21
CA LEU A 312 17.21 -22.78 -2.34
C LEU A 312 18.14 -23.12 -3.51
N ASP A 313 17.94 -22.48 -4.66
CA ASP A 313 18.78 -22.65 -5.85
C ASP A 313 20.24 -22.27 -5.54
N GLU A 314 20.47 -21.10 -4.94
CA GLU A 314 21.82 -20.63 -4.60
C GLU A 314 22.51 -21.55 -3.58
N ARG A 315 21.77 -22.02 -2.56
CA ARG A 315 22.29 -22.98 -1.59
C ARG A 315 22.76 -24.27 -2.25
N LEU A 316 22.01 -24.79 -3.23
CA LEU A 316 22.36 -26.04 -3.93
C LEU A 316 23.58 -25.89 -4.84
N LYS A 317 23.91 -24.67 -5.28
CA LYS A 317 25.20 -24.41 -5.93
C LYS A 317 26.38 -24.52 -4.95
N GLN A 318 26.16 -24.11 -3.70
CA GLN A 318 27.20 -24.14 -2.65
C GLN A 318 27.32 -25.52 -1.99
N ASN A 319 26.20 -26.24 -1.85
CA ASN A 319 26.14 -27.60 -1.32
C ASN A 319 25.45 -28.55 -2.32
N PRO A 320 26.18 -29.04 -3.34
CA PRO A 320 25.60 -29.81 -4.43
C PRO A 320 25.18 -31.24 -4.08
N ASP A 321 25.63 -31.81 -2.96
CA ASP A 321 25.41 -33.22 -2.59
C ASP A 321 24.07 -33.47 -1.85
N ASP A 322 23.07 -32.61 -2.08
CA ASP A 322 21.74 -32.63 -1.46
C ASP A 322 20.66 -33.06 -2.47
N VAL A 323 20.44 -34.38 -2.59
CA VAL A 323 19.45 -34.96 -3.53
C VAL A 323 18.02 -34.48 -3.26
N GLU A 324 17.62 -34.39 -2.00
CA GLU A 324 16.27 -33.95 -1.62
C GLU A 324 16.06 -32.46 -1.90
N GLY A 325 17.10 -31.65 -1.71
CA GLY A 325 17.11 -30.26 -2.11
C GLY A 325 16.91 -30.09 -3.62
N TRP A 326 17.62 -30.87 -4.45
CA TRP A 326 17.43 -30.85 -5.91
C TRP A 326 16.01 -31.28 -6.33
N LYS A 327 15.46 -32.35 -5.73
CA LYS A 327 14.07 -32.77 -5.99
C LYS A 327 13.08 -31.67 -5.64
N ARG A 328 13.27 -31.01 -4.50
CA ARG A 328 12.42 -29.89 -4.07
C ARG A 328 12.50 -28.72 -5.04
N LEU A 329 13.71 -28.33 -5.46
CA LEU A 329 13.90 -27.24 -6.41
C LEU A 329 13.17 -27.50 -7.75
N VAL A 330 13.32 -28.72 -8.28
CA VAL A 330 12.63 -29.14 -9.52
C VAL A 330 11.11 -29.07 -9.35
N ARG A 331 10.57 -29.57 -8.23
CA ARG A 331 9.13 -29.50 -7.94
C ARG A 331 8.64 -28.06 -7.79
N SER A 332 9.39 -27.20 -7.09
CA SER A 332 9.04 -25.80 -6.90
C SER A 332 8.94 -25.04 -8.23
N TYR A 333 9.90 -25.23 -9.14
CA TYR A 333 9.82 -24.62 -10.46
C TYR A 333 8.63 -25.12 -11.29
N LEU A 334 8.28 -26.41 -11.21
CA LEU A 334 7.09 -26.94 -11.87
C LEU A 334 5.78 -26.37 -11.32
N ILE A 335 5.64 -26.23 -10.00
CA ILE A 335 4.47 -25.62 -9.36
C ILE A 335 4.31 -24.16 -9.81
N LEU A 336 5.43 -23.44 -9.97
CA LEU A 336 5.45 -22.06 -10.47
C LEU A 336 5.26 -21.96 -12.00
N ASN A 337 4.98 -23.08 -12.68
CA ASN A 337 4.84 -23.16 -14.14
C ASN A 337 6.11 -22.72 -14.90
N ARG A 338 7.29 -22.86 -14.28
CA ARG A 338 8.63 -22.52 -14.80
C ARG A 338 9.35 -23.78 -15.26
N ARG A 339 8.85 -24.42 -16.30
CA ARG A 339 9.34 -25.74 -16.77
C ARG A 339 10.81 -25.72 -17.22
N ASP A 340 11.25 -24.65 -17.86
CA ASP A 340 12.63 -24.52 -18.32
C ASP A 340 13.63 -24.43 -17.17
N ASP A 341 13.27 -23.70 -16.11
CA ASP A 341 14.08 -23.61 -14.88
C ASP A 341 14.13 -24.95 -14.15
N ALA A 342 13.02 -25.71 -14.16
CA ALA A 342 12.98 -27.06 -13.62
C ALA A 342 13.94 -28.00 -14.37
N LEU A 343 14.01 -27.91 -15.70
CA LEU A 343 14.96 -28.67 -16.53
C LEU A 343 16.41 -28.24 -16.27
N ALA A 344 16.66 -26.93 -16.13
CA ALA A 344 17.98 -26.41 -15.83
C ALA A 344 18.45 -26.83 -14.42
N ALA A 345 17.56 -26.84 -13.44
CA ALA A 345 17.83 -27.36 -12.09
C ALA A 345 18.10 -28.87 -12.12
N LEU A 346 17.30 -29.65 -12.86
CA LEU A 346 17.50 -31.08 -13.03
C LEU A 346 18.87 -31.39 -13.65
N LYS A 347 19.25 -30.66 -14.71
CA LYS A 347 20.56 -30.83 -15.35
C LYS A 347 21.70 -30.57 -14.36
N ARG A 348 21.63 -29.45 -13.63
CA ARG A 348 22.64 -29.10 -12.61
C ARG A 348 22.74 -30.14 -11.50
N GLY A 349 21.61 -30.61 -10.98
CA GLY A 349 21.59 -31.67 -9.98
C GLY A 349 22.13 -33.00 -10.51
N ASN A 350 21.83 -33.35 -11.76
CA ASN A 350 22.37 -34.54 -12.43
C ASN A 350 23.90 -34.48 -12.57
N ASP A 351 24.44 -33.32 -12.95
CA ASP A 351 25.88 -33.11 -13.11
C ASP A 351 26.60 -33.09 -11.75
N ALA A 352 25.95 -32.58 -10.71
CA ALA A 352 26.54 -32.39 -9.40
C ALA A 352 26.45 -33.61 -8.46
N LEU A 353 25.43 -34.46 -8.63
CA LEU A 353 25.26 -35.71 -7.87
C LEU A 353 25.95 -36.89 -8.55
N ALA A 354 26.30 -37.92 -7.77
CA ALA A 354 26.93 -39.16 -8.26
C ALA A 354 26.18 -40.42 -7.80
N GLY A 355 26.34 -41.51 -8.56
CA GLY A 355 25.84 -42.83 -8.19
C GLY A 355 24.32 -42.88 -7.98
N GLU A 356 23.90 -43.48 -6.87
CA GLU A 356 22.50 -43.70 -6.53
C GLU A 356 21.71 -42.39 -6.38
N LYS A 357 22.31 -41.36 -5.79
CA LYS A 357 21.68 -40.03 -5.62
C LYS A 357 21.29 -39.40 -6.96
N ARG A 358 22.15 -39.53 -7.98
CA ARG A 358 21.85 -39.05 -9.34
C ARG A 358 20.68 -39.81 -9.95
N ASN A 359 20.72 -41.15 -9.86
CA ASN A 359 19.68 -42.00 -10.42
C ASN A 359 18.31 -41.72 -9.79
N ASP A 360 18.29 -41.49 -8.47
CA ASP A 360 17.09 -41.13 -7.72
C ASP A 360 16.50 -39.78 -8.18
N LEU A 361 17.32 -38.75 -8.35
CA LEU A 361 16.87 -37.46 -8.89
C LEU A 361 16.29 -37.59 -10.31
N VAL A 362 16.94 -38.35 -11.19
CA VAL A 362 16.49 -38.56 -12.57
C VAL A 362 15.19 -39.36 -12.61
N ALA A 363 15.08 -40.43 -11.81
CA ALA A 363 13.86 -41.22 -11.69
C ALA A 363 12.69 -40.38 -11.17
N PHE A 364 12.93 -39.55 -10.15
CA PHE A 364 11.96 -38.59 -9.63
C PHE A 364 11.48 -37.62 -10.71
N ALA A 365 12.39 -37.00 -11.46
CA ALA A 365 12.05 -36.05 -12.51
C ALA A 365 11.25 -36.70 -13.65
N LYS A 366 11.59 -37.93 -14.04
CA LYS A 366 10.83 -38.71 -15.03
C LYS A 366 9.39 -38.96 -14.56
N GLY A 367 9.18 -39.24 -13.27
CA GLY A 367 7.85 -39.36 -12.68
C GLY A 367 7.01 -38.08 -12.76
N LEU A 368 7.66 -36.92 -12.90
CA LEU A 368 7.03 -35.62 -13.12
C LEU A 368 6.94 -35.22 -14.60
N GLY A 369 7.28 -36.13 -15.52
CA GLY A 369 7.28 -35.88 -16.96
C GLY A 369 8.39 -34.93 -17.43
N LEU A 370 9.49 -34.81 -16.68
CA LEU A 370 10.69 -34.10 -17.08
C LEU A 370 11.77 -35.11 -17.51
N GLU A 371 12.25 -34.98 -18.74
CA GLU A 371 13.34 -35.80 -19.26
C GLU A 371 14.47 -34.89 -19.75
N LEU A 372 15.71 -35.21 -19.37
CA LEU A 372 16.89 -34.57 -19.95
C LEU A 372 17.02 -35.12 -21.36
N ALA A 373 16.88 -34.27 -22.37
CA ALA A 373 17.08 -34.68 -23.76
C ALA A 373 18.49 -35.30 -23.91
N GLU A 374 18.56 -36.51 -24.46
CA GLU A 374 19.82 -37.17 -24.77
C GLU A 374 20.61 -36.26 -25.73
N VAL A 375 21.76 -35.76 -25.26
CA VAL A 375 22.75 -35.18 -26.16
C VAL A 375 23.24 -36.33 -27.02
N LYS A 376 22.72 -36.41 -28.24
CA LYS A 376 23.23 -37.35 -29.26
C LYS A 376 24.72 -37.05 -29.47
N PRO A 377 25.60 -38.07 -29.41
CA PRO A 377 27.05 -37.89 -29.44
C PRO A 377 27.55 -37.19 -30.70
#